data_AF-A0A372GMX4-F1
#
_entry.id   AF-A0A372GMX4-F1
#
_cell.length_a   1.000
_cell.length_b   1.000
_cell.length_c   1.000
_cell.angle_alpha   90.00
_cell.angle_beta   90.00
_cell.angle_gamma   90.00
#
_symmetry.space_group_name_H-M   'P 1'
#
loop_
_entity.id
_entity.type
_entity.pdbx_description
1 polymer ?
#
loop_
_entity_poly.entity_id
_entity_poly.type
_entity_poly.pdbx_seq_one_letter_code
_entity_poly.pdbx_strand_id
1 'polypeptide(L)'
;MILLHEPNATAAAWGDLPEMLRSYGLDVVAPDVPDATGPRYIARASLTITATDPAPPLALAAHGAAGPLLPGIALAQRAAHRPIAAYVFIDADLPRLGRHPDPENDLPMPPDWPEAPCGYLRTPTDRDTAPDHDQAIREARLRGWQVTEPEAPTTLPQSLSKLLTTL
;
A
#
# COMPACT_ATOMS: atom_id res chain seq x y z
N MET A 1 -0.52 -4.38 10.27
CA MET A 1 -0.71 -3.85 8.90
C MET A 1 -0.61 -2.33 8.93
N ILE A 2 0.01 -1.76 7.90
CA ILE A 2 0.16 -0.32 7.72
C ILE A 2 -0.75 0.15 6.58
N LEU A 3 -1.56 1.17 6.79
CA LEU A 3 -2.39 1.82 5.77
C LEU A 3 -1.80 3.17 5.38
N LEU A 4 -1.30 3.27 4.15
CA LEU A 4 -0.64 4.46 3.62
C LEU A 4 -1.59 5.21 2.69
N HIS A 5 -2.01 6.39 3.14
CA HIS A 5 -2.86 7.28 2.36
C HIS A 5 -2.09 7.87 1.18
N GLU A 6 -2.80 8.35 0.16
CA GLU A 6 -2.20 9.03 -0.98
C GLU A 6 -1.39 10.28 -0.54
N PRO A 7 -0.25 10.60 -1.18
CA PRO A 7 0.47 11.83 -0.92
C PRO A 7 -0.41 13.08 -1.06
N ASN A 8 -0.17 14.10 -0.24
CA ASN A 8 -1.00 15.32 -0.10
C ASN A 8 -2.41 15.10 0.49
N ALA A 9 -2.81 13.86 0.79
CA ALA A 9 -3.93 13.57 1.69
C ALA A 9 -3.44 13.47 3.14
N THR A 10 -4.33 13.02 4.02
CA THR A 10 -4.03 12.70 5.43
C THR A 10 -4.59 11.34 5.79
N ALA A 11 -4.22 10.80 6.95
CA ALA A 11 -4.76 9.54 7.45
C ALA A 11 -6.30 9.59 7.64
N ALA A 12 -6.90 10.79 7.74
CA ALA A 12 -8.35 10.96 7.84
C ALA A 12 -9.10 10.50 6.58
N ALA A 13 -8.44 10.40 5.42
CA ALA A 13 -9.03 9.86 4.19
C ALA A 13 -9.50 8.40 4.34
N TRP A 14 -8.96 7.67 5.32
CA TRP A 14 -9.39 6.31 5.62
C TRP A 14 -10.72 6.23 6.38
N GLY A 15 -11.21 7.32 6.96
CA GLY A 15 -12.40 7.32 7.82
C GLY A 15 -12.32 6.23 8.90
N ASP A 16 -13.38 5.44 9.02
CA ASP A 16 -13.50 4.37 10.03
C ASP A 16 -12.77 3.07 9.64
N LEU A 17 -12.17 2.99 8.45
CA LEU A 17 -11.53 1.77 7.94
C LEU A 17 -10.51 1.15 8.93
N PRO A 18 -9.61 1.91 9.58
CA PRO A 18 -8.66 1.33 10.53
C PRO A 18 -9.37 0.70 11.74
N GLU A 19 -10.45 1.31 12.23
CA GLU A 19 -11.24 0.79 13.35
C GLU A 19 -12.02 -0.47 12.95
N MET A 20 -12.61 -0.46 11.76
CA MET A 20 -13.29 -1.63 11.21
C MET A 20 -12.33 -2.82 11.05
N LEU A 21 -11.12 -2.60 10.53
CA LEU A 21 -10.11 -3.66 10.39
C LEU A 21 -9.62 -4.18 11.74
N ARG A 22 -9.50 -3.32 12.75
CA ARG A 22 -9.22 -3.75 14.13
C ARG A 22 -10.36 -4.60 14.71
N SER A 23 -11.61 -4.32 14.36
CA SER A 23 -12.75 -5.17 14.75
C SER A 23 -12.71 -6.57 14.13
N TYR A 24 -12.02 -6.73 12.98
CA TYR A 24 -11.69 -8.03 12.38
C TYR A 24 -10.44 -8.69 12.99
N GLY A 25 -9.87 -8.12 14.05
CA GLY A 25 -8.71 -8.66 14.76
C GLY A 25 -7.35 -8.31 14.14
N LEU A 26 -7.30 -7.38 13.20
CA LEU A 26 -6.04 -6.93 12.59
C LEU A 26 -5.41 -5.81 13.43
N ASP A 27 -4.11 -5.91 13.70
CA ASP A 27 -3.35 -4.77 14.21
C ASP A 27 -3.11 -3.79 13.06
N VAL A 28 -3.68 -2.58 13.16
CA VAL A 28 -3.66 -1.58 12.09
C VAL A 28 -3.05 -0.27 12.57
N VAL A 29 -2.08 0.22 11.81
CA VAL A 29 -1.50 1.55 11.93
C VAL A 29 -1.77 2.31 10.65
N ALA A 30 -2.27 3.54 10.74
CA ALA A 30 -2.44 4.44 9.61
C ALA A 30 -1.57 5.68 9.85
N PRO A 31 -0.31 5.70 9.39
CA PRO A 31 0.57 6.84 9.55
C PRO A 31 -0.03 8.09 8.92
N ASP A 32 -0.05 9.20 9.66
CA ASP A 32 -0.39 10.50 9.10
C ASP A 32 0.87 11.19 8.57
N VAL A 33 0.91 11.41 7.25
CA VAL A 33 2.08 11.91 6.52
C VAL A 33 1.65 13.10 5.64
N PRO A 34 1.28 14.24 6.26
CA PRO A 34 0.86 15.42 5.52
C PRO A 34 2.04 16.02 4.73
N ASP A 35 1.71 16.66 3.60
CA ASP A 35 2.60 17.56 2.82
C ASP A 35 3.95 16.95 2.42
N ALA A 36 4.00 15.64 2.19
CA ALA A 36 5.19 14.94 1.73
C ALA A 36 4.88 14.07 0.51
N THR A 37 5.84 14.01 -0.42
CA THR A 37 5.81 13.15 -1.61
C THR A 37 7.15 12.41 -1.74
N GLY A 38 7.18 11.38 -2.59
CA GLY A 38 8.42 10.71 -2.98
C GLY A 38 9.31 10.29 -1.80
N PRO A 39 10.62 10.59 -1.82
CA PRO A 39 11.54 10.25 -0.74
C PRO A 39 11.17 10.83 0.63
N ARG A 40 10.56 12.03 0.69
CA ARG A 40 10.16 12.65 1.97
C ARG A 40 8.98 11.90 2.59
N TYR A 41 8.02 11.47 1.77
CA TYR A 41 6.91 10.64 2.23
C TYR A 41 7.44 9.32 2.78
N ILE A 42 8.33 8.64 2.04
CA ILE A 42 8.95 7.37 2.47
C ILE A 42 9.62 7.54 3.85
N ALA A 43 10.43 8.59 4.01
CA ALA A 43 11.13 8.84 5.27
C ALA A 43 10.16 9.08 6.43
N ARG A 44 9.16 9.95 6.24
CA ARG A 44 8.19 10.31 7.29
C ARG A 44 7.31 9.12 7.67
N ALA A 45 6.77 8.40 6.70
CA ALA A 45 6.01 7.18 6.92
C ALA A 45 6.84 6.15 7.71
N SER A 46 8.10 5.93 7.30
CA SER A 46 8.98 4.95 7.95
C SER A 46 9.30 5.30 9.41
N LEU A 47 9.50 6.58 9.71
CA LEU A 47 9.69 7.07 11.08
C LEU A 47 8.43 6.87 11.93
N THR A 48 7.25 7.20 11.41
CA THR A 48 5.98 7.01 12.12
C THR A 48 5.69 5.54 12.40
N ILE A 49 5.93 4.66 11.42
CA ILE A 49 5.80 3.20 11.57
C ILE A 49 6.75 2.74 12.69
N THR A 50 8.01 3.17 12.66
CA THR A 50 9.00 2.81 13.69
C THR A 50 8.57 3.27 15.08
N ALA A 51 8.05 4.49 15.19
CA ALA A 51 7.61 5.06 16.46
C ALA A 51 6.37 4.37 17.05
N THR A 52 5.50 3.82 16.19
CA THR A 52 4.30 3.08 16.62
C THR A 52 4.61 1.62 16.99
N ASP A 53 5.79 1.13 16.60
CA ASP A 53 6.27 -0.23 16.88
C ASP A 53 5.25 -1.36 16.59
N PRO A 54 4.69 -1.42 15.37
CA PRO A 54 3.73 -2.47 15.04
C PRO A 54 4.38 -3.85 15.03
N ALA A 55 3.61 -4.85 15.41
CA ALA A 55 4.09 -6.23 15.49
C ALA A 55 4.49 -6.75 14.09
N PRO A 56 5.71 -7.33 13.94
CA PRO A 56 6.10 -7.98 12.70
C PRO A 56 5.43 -9.36 12.53
N PRO A 57 5.31 -9.88 11.30
CA PRO A 57 5.72 -9.24 10.04
C PRO A 57 4.70 -8.18 9.55
N LEU A 58 5.18 -7.16 8.84
CA LEU A 58 4.37 -6.03 8.41
C LEU A 58 3.69 -6.31 7.07
N ALA A 59 2.37 -6.17 7.00
CA ALA A 59 1.66 -5.99 5.73
C ALA A 59 1.57 -4.49 5.41
N LEU A 60 1.97 -4.07 4.21
CA LEU A 60 1.91 -2.68 3.76
C LEU A 60 0.80 -2.53 2.73
N ALA A 61 -0.18 -1.67 2.99
CA ALA A 61 -1.23 -1.32 2.05
C ALA A 61 -1.12 0.16 1.68
N ALA A 62 -1.20 0.48 0.38
CA ALA A 62 -1.13 1.85 -0.10
C ALA A 62 -2.27 2.19 -1.05
N HIS A 63 -2.74 3.43 -0.99
CA HIS A 63 -3.77 3.98 -1.86
C HIS A 63 -3.23 4.99 -2.87
N GLY A 64 -3.75 4.97 -4.11
CA GLY A 64 -3.43 5.95 -5.14
C GLY A 64 -1.93 6.06 -5.42
N ALA A 65 -1.43 7.29 -5.49
CA ALA A 65 -0.02 7.59 -5.72
C ALA A 65 0.94 7.16 -4.58
N ALA A 66 0.45 6.58 -3.47
CA ALA A 66 1.33 5.96 -2.47
C ALA A 66 1.84 4.57 -2.88
N GLY A 67 1.18 3.91 -3.85
CA GLY A 67 1.57 2.57 -4.32
C GLY A 67 3.04 2.47 -4.75
N PRO A 68 3.55 3.36 -5.62
CA PRO A 68 4.95 3.35 -6.04
C PRO A 68 5.96 3.54 -4.90
N LEU A 69 5.54 4.07 -3.75
CA LEU A 69 6.39 4.35 -2.59
C LEU A 69 6.61 3.12 -1.68
N LEU A 70 5.78 2.07 -1.83
CA LEU A 70 5.84 0.87 -0.99
C LEU A 70 7.23 0.19 -0.97
N PRO A 71 7.96 0.02 -2.10
CA PRO A 71 9.28 -0.62 -2.08
C PRO A 71 10.30 0.14 -1.23
N GLY A 72 10.26 1.48 -1.27
CA GLY A 72 11.17 2.31 -0.46
C GLY A 72 10.85 2.24 1.03
N ILE A 73 9.56 2.22 1.40
CA ILE A 73 9.13 2.04 2.79
C ILE A 73 9.52 0.65 3.29
N ALA A 74 9.28 -0.39 2.49
CA ALA A 74 9.67 -1.75 2.82
C ALA A 74 11.17 -1.90 3.04
N LEU A 75 11.99 -1.31 2.17
CA LEU A 75 13.45 -1.29 2.33
C LEU A 75 13.85 -0.69 3.68
N ALA A 76 13.27 0.44 4.06
CA ALA A 76 13.53 1.08 5.35
C ALA A 76 13.11 0.21 6.54
N GLN A 77 11.94 -0.44 6.47
CA GLN A 77 11.47 -1.33 7.54
C GLN A 77 12.32 -2.60 7.66
N ARG A 78 12.74 -3.19 6.53
CA ARG A 78 13.67 -4.34 6.53
C ARG A 78 15.03 -3.99 7.11
N ALA A 79 15.56 -2.80 6.79
CA ALA A 79 16.78 -2.30 7.41
C ALA A 79 16.64 -2.11 8.93
N ALA A 80 15.41 -1.88 9.42
CA ALA A 80 15.05 -1.87 10.83
C ALA A 80 14.67 -3.26 11.40
N HIS A 81 15.02 -4.35 10.70
CA HIS A 81 14.72 -5.74 11.06
C HIS A 81 13.23 -6.09 11.20
N ARG A 82 12.35 -5.35 10.50
CA ARG A 82 10.92 -5.67 10.40
C ARG A 82 10.63 -6.32 9.05
N PRO A 83 10.43 -7.65 9.01
CA PRO A 83 10.12 -8.34 7.76
C PRO A 83 8.77 -7.91 7.20
N ILE A 84 8.65 -7.88 5.87
CA ILE A 84 7.40 -7.59 5.16
C ILE A 84 6.68 -8.91 4.86
N ALA A 85 5.42 -9.01 5.29
CA ALA A 85 4.56 -10.16 5.03
C ALA A 85 3.91 -10.09 3.65
N ALA A 86 3.46 -8.91 3.25
CA ALA A 86 2.67 -8.71 2.05
C ALA A 86 2.61 -7.24 1.63
N TYR A 87 2.35 -7.02 0.35
CA TYR A 87 2.02 -5.72 -0.24
C TYR A 87 0.58 -5.72 -0.75
N VAL A 88 -0.18 -4.67 -0.46
CA VAL A 88 -1.53 -4.48 -0.99
C VAL A 88 -1.65 -3.11 -1.66
N PHE A 89 -2.00 -3.11 -2.94
CA PHE A 89 -2.27 -1.92 -3.73
C PHE A 89 -3.79 -1.70 -3.77
N ILE A 90 -4.29 -0.62 -3.18
CA ILE A 90 -5.72 -0.29 -3.12
C ILE A 90 -5.95 0.88 -4.07
N ASP A 91 -6.56 0.65 -5.23
CA ASP A 91 -6.77 1.72 -6.24
C ASP A 91 -5.49 2.55 -6.45
N ALA A 92 -4.36 1.85 -6.62
CA ALA A 92 -3.04 2.45 -6.51
C ALA A 92 -2.19 2.19 -7.74
N ASP A 93 -1.35 3.16 -8.07
CA ASP A 93 -0.33 2.98 -9.10
C ASP A 93 0.66 1.90 -8.69
N LEU A 94 1.10 1.10 -9.66
CA LEU A 94 2.12 0.09 -9.40
C LEU A 94 3.53 0.68 -9.50
N PRO A 95 4.47 0.21 -8.66
CA PRO A 95 5.87 0.54 -8.82
C PRO A 95 6.33 0.15 -10.22
N ARG A 96 6.96 1.09 -10.92
CA ARG A 96 7.53 0.89 -12.25
C ARG A 96 9.03 0.66 -12.12
N LEU A 97 9.52 -0.42 -12.72
CA LEU A 97 10.95 -0.70 -12.83
C LEU A 97 11.57 0.32 -13.80
N GLY A 98 12.31 1.29 -13.27
CA GLY A 98 13.00 2.30 -14.08
C GLY A 98 13.30 3.57 -13.27
N ARG A 99 14.20 4.41 -13.79
CA ARG A 99 14.45 5.72 -13.21
C ARG A 99 13.31 6.66 -13.56
N HIS A 100 12.90 7.46 -12.58
CA HIS A 100 12.03 8.58 -12.87
C HIS A 100 12.80 9.63 -13.70
N PRO A 101 12.20 10.23 -14.75
CA PRO A 101 12.87 11.23 -15.58
C PRO A 101 13.30 12.46 -14.78
N ASP A 102 12.58 12.75 -13.71
CA ASP A 102 12.93 13.76 -12.72
C ASP A 102 13.66 13.11 -11.52
N PRO A 103 14.95 13.44 -11.26
CA PRO A 103 15.77 12.84 -10.22
C PRO A 103 15.23 13.01 -8.79
N GLU A 104 14.49 14.08 -8.51
CA GLU A 104 13.95 14.32 -7.16
C GLU A 104 12.80 13.36 -6.80
N ASN A 105 12.21 12.76 -7.83
CA ASN A 105 11.16 11.76 -7.75
C ASN A 105 11.67 10.35 -8.08
N ASP A 106 13.00 10.15 -8.19
CA ASP A 106 13.59 8.83 -8.39
C ASP A 106 13.43 8.01 -7.10
N LEU A 107 12.58 6.98 -7.17
CA LEU A 107 12.26 6.16 -6.01
C LEU A 107 13.26 5.01 -5.91
N PRO A 108 13.82 4.75 -4.71
CA PRO A 108 14.70 3.61 -4.51
C PRO A 108 13.88 2.32 -4.71
N MET A 109 14.15 1.60 -5.81
CA MET A 109 13.60 0.26 -6.03
C MET A 109 14.63 -0.78 -5.57
N PRO A 110 14.35 -1.56 -4.52
CA PRO A 110 15.25 -2.61 -4.07
C PRO A 110 15.44 -3.66 -5.17
N PRO A 111 16.67 -4.20 -5.35
CA PRO A 111 16.95 -5.18 -6.39
C PRO A 111 16.23 -6.52 -6.17
N ASP A 112 15.84 -6.81 -4.93
CA ASP A 112 15.14 -8.02 -4.51
C ASP A 112 13.61 -7.86 -4.49
N TRP A 113 13.10 -6.72 -4.96
CA TRP A 113 11.66 -6.45 -4.94
C TRP A 113 10.93 -7.10 -6.13
N PRO A 114 9.72 -7.69 -5.92
CA PRO A 114 9.05 -7.88 -4.63
C PRO A 114 9.61 -9.08 -3.85
N GLU A 115 9.94 -8.86 -2.58
CA GLU A 115 10.43 -9.89 -1.66
C GLU A 115 9.30 -10.62 -0.91
N ALA A 116 8.07 -10.13 -1.03
CA ALA A 116 6.87 -10.66 -0.39
C ALA A 116 5.69 -10.67 -1.37
N PRO A 117 4.65 -11.51 -1.15
CA PRO A 117 3.46 -11.56 -2.00
C PRO A 117 2.80 -10.20 -2.18
N CYS A 118 2.33 -9.94 -3.41
CA CYS A 118 1.61 -8.72 -3.76
C CYS A 118 0.16 -9.03 -4.11
N GLY A 119 -0.76 -8.19 -3.61
CA GLY A 119 -2.16 -8.18 -3.97
C GLY A 119 -2.59 -6.80 -4.46
N TYR A 120 -3.61 -6.78 -5.31
CA TYR A 120 -4.28 -5.58 -5.78
C TYR A 120 -5.76 -5.65 -5.39
N LEU A 121 -6.30 -4.57 -4.85
CA LEU A 121 -7.72 -4.43 -4.53
C LEU A 121 -8.25 -3.21 -5.29
N ARG A 122 -9.23 -3.43 -6.18
CA ARG A 122 -9.91 -2.33 -6.87
C ARG A 122 -11.27 -2.07 -6.24
N THR A 123 -11.53 -0.87 -5.71
CA THR A 123 -12.85 -0.55 -5.15
C THR A 123 -13.90 -0.30 -6.25
N PRO A 124 -15.21 -0.47 -5.93
CA PRO A 124 -16.28 -0.16 -6.88
C PRO A 124 -16.28 1.30 -7.33
N THR A 125 -15.98 2.25 -6.43
CA THR A 125 -15.94 3.68 -6.74
C THR A 125 -14.86 3.99 -7.77
N ASP A 126 -13.65 3.44 -7.60
CA ASP A 126 -12.54 3.62 -8.54
C ASP A 126 -12.87 3.09 -9.95
N ARG A 127 -13.55 1.94 -10.02
CA ARG A 127 -13.98 1.33 -11.30
C ARG A 127 -14.81 2.29 -12.16
N ASP A 128 -15.65 3.10 -11.53
CA ASP A 128 -16.54 4.03 -12.23
C ASP A 128 -15.86 5.37 -12.57
N THR A 129 -14.82 5.76 -11.83
CA THR A 129 -14.21 7.11 -11.92
C THR A 129 -12.84 7.15 -12.58
N ALA A 130 -12.07 6.05 -12.58
CA ALA A 130 -10.68 6.02 -13.01
C ALA A 130 -10.38 4.83 -13.93
N PRO A 131 -10.67 4.93 -15.24
CA PRO A 131 -10.33 3.88 -16.21
C PRO A 131 -8.81 3.68 -16.36
N ASP A 132 -8.00 4.67 -15.97
CA ASP A 132 -6.53 4.59 -16.07
C ASP A 132 -5.93 3.49 -15.15
N HIS A 133 -6.60 3.13 -14.06
CA HIS A 133 -6.21 2.01 -13.20
C HIS A 133 -6.44 0.63 -13.85
N ASP A 134 -7.10 0.55 -15.01
CA ASP A 134 -7.17 -0.69 -15.78
C ASP A 134 -5.77 -1.17 -16.20
N GLN A 135 -4.83 -0.24 -16.44
CA GLN A 135 -3.45 -0.58 -16.76
C GLN A 135 -2.75 -1.21 -15.56
N ALA A 136 -2.90 -0.64 -14.37
CA ALA A 136 -2.34 -1.19 -13.13
C ALA A 136 -2.87 -2.61 -12.86
N ILE A 137 -4.17 -2.85 -13.07
CA ILE A 137 -4.77 -4.18 -12.92
C ILE A 137 -4.22 -5.18 -13.95
N ARG A 138 -4.09 -4.78 -15.21
CA ARG A 138 -3.47 -5.63 -16.25
C ARG A 138 -2.04 -5.99 -15.86
N GLU A 139 -1.26 -5.02 -15.40
CA GLU A 139 0.10 -5.26 -14.95
C GLU A 139 0.17 -6.17 -13.73
N ALA A 140 -0.70 -5.98 -12.72
CA ALA A 140 -0.78 -6.86 -11.56
C ALA A 140 -1.06 -8.32 -11.98
N ARG A 141 -2.01 -8.52 -12.91
CA ARG A 141 -2.33 -9.85 -13.46
C ARG A 141 -1.15 -10.46 -14.24
N LEU A 142 -0.46 -9.67 -15.06
CA LEU A 142 0.74 -10.11 -15.79
C LEU A 142 1.89 -10.49 -14.85
N ARG A 143 1.99 -9.85 -13.68
CA ARG A 143 2.95 -10.17 -12.61
C ARG A 143 2.49 -11.36 -11.75
N GLY A 144 1.31 -11.93 -12.00
CA GLY A 144 0.76 -13.06 -11.25
C GLY A 144 0.23 -12.69 -9.85
N TRP A 145 -0.01 -11.40 -9.59
CA TRP A 145 -0.49 -10.92 -8.29
C TRP A 145 -1.97 -11.23 -8.09
N GLN A 146 -2.38 -11.43 -6.83
CA GLN A 146 -3.78 -11.65 -6.49
C GLN A 146 -4.58 -10.36 -6.70
N VAL A 147 -5.56 -10.35 -7.60
CA VAL A 147 -6.42 -9.18 -7.85
C VAL A 147 -7.82 -9.46 -7.31
N THR A 148 -8.27 -8.63 -6.36
CA THR A 148 -9.61 -8.66 -5.80
C THR A 148 -10.39 -7.43 -6.25
N GLU A 149 -11.55 -7.67 -6.83
CA GLU A 149 -12.49 -6.61 -7.21
C GLU A 149 -13.78 -6.88 -6.43
N PRO A 150 -14.00 -6.23 -5.27
CA PRO A 150 -15.19 -6.47 -4.46
C PRO A 150 -16.44 -6.16 -5.27
N GLU A 151 -17.39 -7.09 -5.25
CA GLU A 151 -18.74 -6.85 -5.73
C GLU A 151 -19.66 -6.64 -4.53
N ALA A 152 -20.62 -5.73 -4.65
CA ALA A 152 -21.61 -5.51 -3.60
C ALA A 152 -22.31 -6.84 -3.29
N PRO A 153 -22.45 -7.22 -2.00
CA PRO A 153 -22.40 -6.37 -0.81
C PRO A 153 -21.07 -6.39 -0.03
N THR A 154 -19.97 -6.90 -0.58
CA THR A 154 -18.72 -7.07 0.18
C THR A 154 -18.08 -5.71 0.48
N THR A 155 -17.75 -5.46 1.76
CA THR A 155 -17.11 -4.20 2.15
C THR A 155 -15.59 -4.23 1.90
N LEU A 156 -14.96 -3.04 1.77
CA LEU A 156 -13.51 -2.91 1.64
C LEU A 156 -12.74 -3.61 2.79
N PRO A 157 -13.10 -3.43 4.09
CA PRO A 157 -12.45 -4.14 5.19
C PRO A 157 -12.47 -5.67 5.04
N GLN A 158 -13.61 -6.24 4.63
CA GLN A 158 -13.77 -7.69 4.44
C GLN A 158 -12.92 -8.19 3.29
N SER A 159 -12.90 -7.46 2.18
CA SER A 159 -12.12 -7.80 1.00
C SER A 159 -10.62 -7.72 1.26
N LEU A 160 -10.18 -6.70 2.00
CA LEU A 160 -8.79 -6.54 2.42
C LEU A 160 -8.36 -7.66 3.38
N SER A 161 -9.17 -7.96 4.39
CA SER A 161 -8.92 -9.07 5.32
C SER A 161 -8.81 -10.40 4.57
N LYS A 162 -9.75 -10.69 3.66
CA LYS A 162 -9.72 -11.90 2.84
C LYS A 162 -8.49 -11.96 1.93
N LEU A 163 -8.13 -10.87 1.27
CA LEU A 163 -6.95 -10.80 0.41
C LEU A 163 -5.67 -11.10 1.20
N LEU A 164 -5.52 -10.52 2.39
CA LEU A 164 -4.38 -10.80 3.26
C LEU A 164 -4.28 -12.26 3.70
N THR A 165 -5.40 -12.99 3.84
CA THR A 165 -5.37 -14.43 4.15
C THR A 165 -4.95 -15.31 2.97
N THR A 166 -4.94 -14.76 1.75
CA THR A 166 -4.55 -15.47 0.52
C THR A 166 -3.14 -15.14 0.04
N LEU A 167 -2.48 -14.18 0.67
CA LEU A 167 -1.10 -13.77 0.43
C LEU A 167 -0.18 -14.50 1.41
#